data_AF-A0A7Y4R665-F1
#
_entry.id   AF-A0A7Y4R665-F1
#
_cell.length_a   1.000
_cell.length_b   1.000
_cell.length_c   1.000
_cell.angle_alpha   90.00
_cell.angle_beta   90.00
_cell.angle_gamma   90.00
#
_symmetry.space_group_name_H-M   'P 1'
#
loop_
_entity.id
_entity.type
_entity.pdbx_description
1 polymer ?
#
loop_
_entity_poly.entity_id
_entity_poly.type
_entity_poly.pdbx_seq_one_letter_code
_entity_poly.pdbx_strand_id
1 'polypeptide(L)'
;MSTIAPPVNSAYQLGLLHFVHVLMAADGIIHQREQMVLEEIKREENISPDLFNEFCYSIVGKNELQVFREGVELLNSVSDQDRLCALVQLYRLSEADENIHEEEVRFLFNSLKHTKVDFEDVVLASRLAKSKNI
;
A
#
# COMPACT_ATOMS: atom_id res chain seq x y z
N MET A 1 4.30 25.66 18.82
CA MET A 1 4.80 25.23 17.49
C MET A 1 3.98 24.01 17.11
N SER A 2 2.95 24.19 16.28
CA SER A 2 2.07 23.10 15.86
C SER A 2 2.76 22.32 14.75
N THR A 3 3.14 21.07 15.02
CA THR A 3 3.45 20.07 13.99
C THR A 3 2.14 19.74 13.27
N ILE A 4 1.89 20.45 12.17
CA ILE A 4 0.82 20.09 11.25
C ILE A 4 1.30 18.82 10.55
N ALA A 5 0.75 17.67 10.94
CA ALA A 5 0.82 16.49 10.10
C ALA A 5 0.34 16.88 8.70
N PRO A 6 1.05 16.51 7.62
CA PRO A 6 0.62 16.88 6.27
C PRO A 6 -0.84 16.44 6.07
N PRO A 7 -1.66 17.23 5.38
CA PRO A 7 -3.06 16.91 5.18
C PRO A 7 -3.18 15.51 4.58
N VAL A 8 -4.03 14.70 5.21
CA VAL A 8 -4.42 13.37 4.79
C VAL A 8 -4.72 13.38 3.28
N ASN A 9 -3.81 12.84 2.49
CA ASN A 9 -3.90 12.88 1.04
C ASN A 9 -4.72 11.68 0.57
N SER A 10 -5.97 11.93 0.17
CA SER A 10 -6.89 10.89 -0.27
C SER A 10 -6.34 10.11 -1.47
N ALA A 11 -5.60 10.75 -2.39
CA ALA A 11 -4.98 10.06 -3.51
C ALA A 11 -3.92 9.07 -3.04
N TYR A 12 -3.10 9.43 -2.04
CA TYR A 12 -2.13 8.53 -1.44
C TYR A 12 -2.81 7.32 -0.78
N GLN A 13 -3.82 7.56 0.06
CA GLN A 13 -4.51 6.50 0.80
C GLN A 13 -5.30 5.58 -0.14
N LEU A 14 -6.01 6.14 -1.12
CA LEU A 14 -6.71 5.35 -2.13
C LEU A 14 -5.69 4.55 -2.95
N GLY A 15 -4.59 5.15 -3.39
CA GLY A 15 -3.53 4.46 -4.13
C GLY A 15 -2.96 3.27 -3.35
N LEU A 16 -2.70 3.47 -2.06
CA LEU A 16 -2.26 2.41 -1.14
C LEU A 16 -3.31 1.29 -1.02
N LEU A 17 -4.59 1.61 -0.84
CA LEU A 17 -5.66 0.61 -0.75
C LEU A 17 -5.80 -0.22 -2.03
N HIS A 18 -5.63 0.39 -3.21
CA HIS A 18 -5.61 -0.35 -4.49
C HIS A 18 -4.45 -1.35 -4.52
N PHE A 19 -3.26 -0.94 -4.08
CA PHE A 19 -2.11 -1.83 -4.07
C PHE A 19 -2.23 -2.95 -3.04
N VAL A 20 -2.73 -2.65 -1.84
CA VAL A 20 -2.99 -3.65 -0.79
C VAL A 20 -4.00 -4.68 -1.29
N HIS A 21 -5.08 -4.25 -1.94
CA HIS A 21 -6.07 -5.17 -2.48
C HIS A 21 -5.51 -6.09 -3.56
N VAL A 22 -4.69 -5.57 -4.48
CA VAL A 22 -4.10 -6.42 -5.53
C VAL A 22 -3.08 -7.39 -4.94
N LEU A 23 -2.29 -6.98 -3.94
CA LEU A 23 -1.36 -7.87 -3.26
C LEU A 23 -2.09 -9.03 -2.56
N MET A 24 -3.09 -8.71 -1.73
CA MET A 24 -3.89 -9.72 -1.00
C MET A 24 -4.76 -10.60 -1.91
N ALA A 25 -5.00 -10.17 -3.15
CA ALA A 25 -5.73 -10.97 -4.13
C ALA A 25 -4.80 -11.84 -4.99
N ALA A 26 -3.48 -11.66 -4.91
CA ALA A 26 -2.52 -12.23 -5.85
C ALA A 26 -2.46 -13.77 -5.82
N ASP A 27 -2.68 -14.39 -4.66
CA ASP A 27 -2.70 -15.85 -4.47
C ASP A 27 -4.15 -16.42 -4.45
N GLY A 28 -5.16 -15.54 -4.49
CA GLY A 28 -6.57 -15.86 -4.44
C GLY A 28 -7.12 -16.25 -3.05
N ILE A 29 -6.33 -16.14 -1.97
CA ILE A 29 -6.72 -16.51 -0.61
C ILE A 29 -6.37 -15.39 0.36
N ILE A 30 -7.39 -14.71 0.91
CA ILE A 30 -7.15 -13.72 1.97
C ILE A 30 -7.06 -14.42 3.33
N HIS A 31 -5.88 -14.38 3.95
CA HIS A 31 -5.58 -14.93 5.26
C HIS A 31 -5.94 -13.96 6.40
N GLN A 32 -6.16 -14.51 7.60
CA GLN A 32 -6.49 -13.70 8.79
C GLN A 32 -5.35 -12.72 9.16
N ARG A 33 -4.09 -13.07 8.89
CA ARG A 33 -2.94 -12.20 9.16
C ARG A 33 -2.94 -10.97 8.26
N GLU A 34 -3.21 -11.14 6.98
CA GLU A 34 -3.31 -10.02 6.03
C GLU A 34 -4.48 -9.08 6.38
N GLN A 35 -5.60 -9.63 6.84
CA GLN A 35 -6.71 -8.82 7.39
C GLN A 35 -6.25 -7.99 8.61
N MET A 36 -5.47 -8.57 9.52
CA MET A 36 -4.92 -7.83 10.65
C MET A 36 -4.00 -6.70 10.18
N VAL A 37 -3.10 -6.97 9.23
CA VAL A 37 -2.20 -5.95 8.69
C VAL A 37 -2.96 -4.85 7.96
N LEU A 38 -4.00 -5.17 7.19
CA LEU A 38 -4.87 -4.17 6.57
C LEU A 38 -5.51 -3.24 7.63
N GLU A 39 -5.99 -3.78 8.75
CA GLU A 39 -6.52 -2.96 9.84
C GLU A 39 -5.44 -2.10 10.52
N GLU A 40 -4.20 -2.59 10.60
CA GLU A 40 -3.06 -1.78 11.07
C GLU A 40 -2.74 -0.64 10.11
N ILE A 41 -2.66 -0.91 8.80
CA ILE A 41 -2.43 0.10 7.76
C ILE A 41 -3.52 1.17 7.82
N LYS A 42 -4.79 0.77 7.90
CA LYS A 42 -5.91 1.72 8.02
C LYS A 42 -5.77 2.64 9.23
N ARG A 43 -5.30 2.11 10.36
CA ARG A 43 -5.06 2.88 11.58
C ARG A 43 -3.84 3.80 11.46
N GLU A 44 -2.70 3.28 11.00
CA GLU A 44 -1.45 4.04 10.86
C GLU A 44 -1.63 5.22 9.90
N GLU A 45 -2.31 4.98 8.78
CA GLU A 45 -2.51 5.96 7.72
C GLU A 45 -3.76 6.82 7.92
N ASN A 46 -4.47 6.67 9.05
CA ASN A 46 -5.70 7.40 9.38
C ASN A 46 -6.76 7.32 8.27
N ILE A 47 -6.97 6.13 7.71
CA ILE A 47 -7.98 5.88 6.67
C ILE A 47 -9.37 5.89 7.32
N SER A 48 -10.20 6.85 6.92
CA SER A 48 -11.56 6.95 7.43
C SER A 48 -12.44 5.83 6.86
N PRO A 49 -13.52 5.44 7.57
CA PRO A 49 -14.51 4.51 7.03
C PRO A 49 -15.11 4.98 5.71
N ASP A 50 -15.32 6.29 5.54
CA ASP A 50 -15.89 6.86 4.31
C ASP A 50 -14.94 6.71 3.12
N LEU A 51 -13.65 6.95 3.31
CA LEU A 51 -12.65 6.76 2.26
C LEU A 51 -12.47 5.27 1.92
N PHE A 52 -12.52 4.41 2.93
CA PHE A 52 -12.47 2.97 2.70
C PHE A 52 -13.71 2.48 1.93
N ASN A 53 -14.89 3.02 2.23
CA ASN A 53 -16.10 2.74 1.47
C ASN A 53 -15.99 3.25 0.03
N GLU A 54 -15.44 4.45 -0.19
CA GLU A 54 -15.15 4.98 -1.52
C GLU A 54 -14.27 4.03 -2.33
N PHE A 55 -13.19 3.53 -1.71
CA PHE A 55 -12.34 2.51 -2.30
C PHE A 55 -13.12 1.22 -2.63
N CYS A 56 -13.92 0.69 -1.69
CA CYS A 56 -14.72 -0.50 -1.93
C CYS A 56 -15.67 -0.33 -3.12
N TYR A 57 -16.29 0.84 -3.27
CA TYR A 57 -17.13 1.16 -4.44
C TYR A 57 -16.30 1.33 -5.71
N SER A 58 -15.09 1.90 -5.63
CA SER A 58 -14.25 2.14 -6.80
C SER A 58 -13.80 0.83 -7.46
N ILE A 59 -13.61 -0.26 -6.70
CA ILE A 59 -13.13 -1.53 -7.27
C ILE A 59 -14.24 -2.46 -7.78
N VAL A 60 -15.51 -2.13 -7.57
CA VAL A 60 -16.64 -2.99 -7.99
C VAL A 60 -16.63 -3.17 -9.51
N GLY A 61 -16.63 -4.43 -9.96
CA GLY A 61 -16.68 -4.79 -11.38
C GLY A 61 -15.36 -4.57 -12.14
N LYS A 62 -14.27 -4.22 -11.44
CA LYS A 62 -12.94 -4.09 -12.02
C LYS A 62 -12.15 -5.39 -11.85
N ASN A 63 -11.30 -5.69 -12.82
CA ASN A 63 -10.28 -6.73 -12.66
C ASN A 63 -9.02 -6.16 -11.98
N GLU A 64 -8.15 -7.06 -11.51
CA GLU A 64 -6.90 -6.70 -10.82
C GLU A 64 -6.03 -5.71 -11.60
N LEU A 65 -5.93 -5.87 -12.93
CA LEU A 65 -5.13 -4.97 -13.76
C LEU A 65 -5.70 -3.54 -13.78
N GLN A 66 -7.02 -3.39 -13.77
CA GLN A 66 -7.68 -2.09 -13.68
C GLN A 66 -7.45 -1.46 -12.31
N VAL A 67 -7.63 -2.23 -11.23
CA VAL A 67 -7.36 -1.77 -9.86
C VAL A 67 -5.89 -1.35 -9.71
N PHE A 68 -4.96 -2.14 -10.24
CA PHE A 68 -3.53 -1.81 -10.22
C PHE A 68 -3.23 -0.51 -10.95
N ARG A 69 -3.76 -0.32 -12.17
CA ARG A 69 -3.53 0.90 -12.96
C ARG A 69 -4.03 2.15 -12.25
N GLU A 70 -5.21 2.09 -11.65
CA GLU A 70 -5.75 3.21 -10.87
C GLU A 70 -4.90 3.51 -9.65
N GLY A 71 -4.42 2.49 -8.93
CA GLY A 71 -3.44 2.66 -7.85
C GLY A 71 -2.16 3.36 -8.31
N VAL A 72 -1.63 2.96 -9.47
CA VAL A 72 -0.44 3.60 -10.08
C VAL A 72 -0.71 5.07 -10.42
N GLU A 73 -1.86 5.38 -11.01
CA GLU A 73 -2.25 6.75 -11.36
C GLU A 73 -2.37 7.64 -10.11
N LEU A 74 -3.06 7.13 -9.09
CA LEU A 74 -3.22 7.81 -7.81
C LEU A 74 -1.86 8.08 -7.14
N LEU A 75 -1.00 7.07 -7.04
CA LEU A 75 0.32 7.24 -6.43
C LEU A 75 1.24 8.16 -7.25
N ASN A 76 1.19 8.10 -8.58
CA ASN A 76 1.97 9.01 -9.42
C ASN A 76 1.50 10.47 -9.36
N SER A 77 0.32 10.74 -8.78
CA SER A 77 -0.18 12.10 -8.54
C SER A 77 0.31 12.71 -7.22
N VAL A 78 0.90 11.92 -6.32
CA VAL A 78 1.38 12.37 -5.01
C VAL A 78 2.90 12.56 -4.98
N SER A 79 3.41 13.10 -3.88
CA SER A 79 4.85 13.38 -3.73
C SER A 79 5.69 12.10 -3.76
N ASP A 80 6.97 12.21 -4.13
CA ASP A 80 7.92 11.08 -4.09
C ASP A 80 7.97 10.44 -2.69
N GLN A 81 7.90 11.27 -1.65
CA GLN A 81 7.86 10.81 -0.26
C GLN A 81 6.61 9.99 0.04
N ASP A 82 5.43 10.44 -0.40
CA ASP A 82 4.18 9.72 -0.19
C ASP A 82 4.18 8.39 -0.96
N ARG A 83 4.70 8.36 -2.20
CA ARG A 83 4.86 7.11 -2.95
C ARG A 83 5.78 6.12 -2.24
N LEU A 84 6.90 6.60 -1.70
CA LEU A 84 7.82 5.78 -0.92
C LEU A 84 7.11 5.20 0.31
N CYS A 85 6.37 6.02 1.07
CA CYS A 85 5.60 5.56 2.22
C CYS A 85 4.59 4.46 1.84
N ALA A 86 3.86 4.62 0.73
CA ALA A 86 2.88 3.63 0.27
C ALA A 86 3.57 2.28 -0.04
N LEU A 87 4.73 2.31 -0.69
CA LEU A 87 5.48 1.10 -1.04
C LEU A 87 6.17 0.46 0.17
N VAL A 88 6.52 1.25 1.19
CA VAL A 88 6.97 0.72 2.48
C VAL A 88 5.85 -0.07 3.16
N GLN A 89 4.62 0.45 3.16
CA GLN A 89 3.47 -0.30 3.71
C GLN A 89 3.19 -1.57 2.92
N LEU A 90 3.27 -1.49 1.58
CA LEU A 90 3.10 -2.65 0.71
C LEU A 90 4.17 -3.73 0.95
N TYR A 91 5.43 -3.31 1.09
CA TYR A 91 6.53 -4.22 1.42
C TYR A 91 6.33 -4.87 2.79
N ARG A 92 5.92 -4.11 3.81
CA ARG A 92 5.60 -4.67 5.14
C ARG A 92 4.49 -5.72 5.08
N LEU A 93 3.47 -5.49 4.25
CA LEU A 93 2.39 -6.46 4.04
C LEU A 93 2.93 -7.74 3.39
N SER A 94 3.78 -7.65 2.36
CA SER A 94 4.41 -8.83 1.74
C SER A 94 5.37 -9.59 2.67
N GLU A 95 5.86 -8.95 3.73
CA GLU A 95 6.67 -9.61 4.77
C GLU A 95 5.83 -10.25 5.89
N ALA A 96 4.52 -10.02 5.92
CA ALA A 96 3.67 -10.46 7.03
C ALA A 96 3.35 -11.96 7.00
N ASP A 97 3.38 -12.56 5.80
CA ASP A 97 3.16 -13.98 5.62
C ASP A 97 4.46 -14.79 5.68
N GLU A 98 4.34 -16.05 6.12
CA GLU A 98 5.48 -16.96 6.27
C GLU A 98 6.08 -17.37 4.93
N ASN A 99 5.29 -17.31 3.86
CA ASN A 99 5.70 -17.59 2.50
C ASN A 99 5.29 -16.42 1.62
N ILE A 100 6.22 -15.91 0.83
CA ILE A 100 5.91 -14.94 -0.23
C ILE A 100 5.72 -15.70 -1.55
N HIS A 101 4.60 -15.46 -2.22
CA HIS A 101 4.26 -16.08 -3.49
C HIS A 101 4.95 -15.36 -4.67
N GLU A 102 5.19 -16.07 -5.78
CA GLU A 102 5.85 -15.48 -6.95
C GLU A 102 5.03 -14.32 -7.54
N GLU A 103 3.70 -14.45 -7.49
CA GLU A 103 2.74 -13.43 -7.90
C GLU A 103 2.89 -12.13 -7.09
N GLU A 104 3.04 -12.23 -5.77
CA GLU A 104 3.25 -11.10 -4.86
C GLU A 104 4.59 -10.42 -5.12
N VAL A 105 5.66 -11.20 -5.30
CA VAL A 105 6.99 -10.68 -5.66
C VAL A 105 6.91 -9.92 -6.98
N ARG A 106 6.27 -10.51 -8.00
CA ARG A 106 6.09 -9.88 -9.32
C ARG A 106 5.28 -8.60 -9.21
N PHE A 107 4.23 -8.61 -8.40
CA PHE A 107 3.41 -7.44 -8.12
C PHE A 107 4.24 -6.32 -7.46
N LEU A 108 5.02 -6.63 -6.43
CA LEU A 108 5.89 -5.65 -5.76
C LEU A 108 6.87 -4.99 -6.73
N PHE A 109 7.54 -5.78 -7.58
CA PHE A 109 8.44 -5.26 -8.61
C PHE A 109 7.73 -4.39 -9.64
N ASN A 110 6.52 -4.76 -10.06
CA ASN A 110 5.73 -3.94 -10.98
C ASN A 110 5.32 -2.62 -10.31
N SER A 111 4.90 -2.65 -9.05
CA SER A 111 4.56 -1.44 -8.29
C SER A 111 5.74 -0.48 -8.21
N LEU A 112 6.94 -0.95 -7.83
CA LEU A 112 8.18 -0.15 -7.81
C LEU A 112 8.49 0.48 -9.17
N LYS A 113 8.42 -0.32 -10.24
CA LYS A 113 8.70 0.13 -11.61
C LYS A 113 7.74 1.22 -12.06
N HIS A 114 6.45 1.07 -11.76
CA HIS A 114 5.40 1.98 -12.25
C HIS A 114 5.24 3.24 -11.41
N THR A 115 5.72 3.24 -10.16
CA THR A 115 5.79 4.44 -9.30
C THR A 115 7.16 5.11 -9.31
N LYS A 116 8.16 4.54 -10.00
CA LYS A 116 9.54 5.06 -10.06
C LYS A 116 10.15 5.24 -8.66
N VAL A 117 9.99 4.23 -7.81
CA VAL A 117 10.61 4.19 -6.49
C VAL A 117 11.62 3.05 -6.48
N ASP A 118 12.81 3.33 -5.97
CA ASP A 118 13.89 2.35 -5.89
C ASP A 118 13.66 1.37 -4.73
N PHE A 119 13.98 0.09 -4.97
CA PHE A 119 13.76 -0.96 -3.99
C PHE A 119 14.61 -0.75 -2.73
N GLU A 120 15.86 -0.34 -2.90
CA GLU A 120 16.79 -0.06 -1.80
C GLU A 120 16.24 1.00 -0.85
N ASP A 121 15.57 2.04 -1.38
CA ASP A 121 14.96 3.09 -0.58
C ASP A 121 13.80 2.56 0.26
N VAL A 122 12.97 1.68 -0.31
CA VAL A 122 11.86 1.02 0.40
C VAL A 122 12.39 0.15 1.54
N VAL A 123 13.40 -0.68 1.27
CA VAL A 123 14.00 -1.56 2.29
C VAL A 123 14.65 -0.74 3.41
N LEU A 124 15.38 0.31 3.06
CA LEU A 124 16.03 1.20 4.02
C LEU A 124 14.99 1.91 4.89
N ALA A 125 13.97 2.51 4.27
CA ALA A 125 12.90 3.21 4.98
C ALA A 125 12.12 2.28 5.92
N SER A 126 11.77 1.06 5.47
CA SER A 126 11.11 0.04 6.29
C SER A 126 11.94 -0.32 7.53
N ARG A 127 13.24 -0.56 7.36
CA ARG A 127 14.16 -0.86 8.49
C ARG A 127 14.26 0.29 9.48
N LEU A 128 14.37 1.52 8.98
CA LEU A 128 14.42 2.71 9.83
C LEU A 128 13.12 2.89 10.63
N ALA A 129 11.96 2.65 10.01
CA ALA A 129 10.67 2.69 10.69
C ALA A 129 10.57 1.63 11.81
N LYS A 130 10.99 0.38 11.54
CA LYS A 130 11.05 -0.70 12.55
C LYS A 130 11.96 -0.32 13.74
N SER A 131 13.11 0.32 13.47
CA SER A 131 14.07 0.69 14.52
C SER A 131 13.59 1.81 15.45
N LYS A 132 12.63 2.64 15.03
CA LYS A 132 12.04 3.72 15.85
C LYS A 132 10.92 3.24 16.78
N ASN A 133 10.42 2.03 16.59
CA ASN A 133 9.35 1.42 17.39
C ASN A 133 9.89 0.50 18.51
N ILE A 134 11.18 0.63 18.87
CA ILE A 134 11.84 -0.04 20.02
C ILE A 134 12.20 1.00 21.08
#